data_AF-D4DX46-F1
#
_entry.id   AF-D4DX46-F1
#
_cell.length_a   1.000
_cell.length_b   1.000
_cell.length_c   1.000
_cell.angle_alpha   90.00
_cell.angle_beta   90.00
_cell.angle_gamma   90.00
#
_symmetry.space_group_name_H-M   'P 1'
#
loop_
_entity.id
_entity.type
_entity.pdbx_description
1 polymer ?
#
loop_
_entity_poly.entity_id
_entity_poly.type
_entity_poly.pdbx_seq_one_letter_code
_entity_poly.pdbx_strand_id
1 'polypeptide(L)'
;MPLAATASLFVKTARNLTNRPSPDVIPGITVAALFIRSKQSMDSQRGFTLIELMVVIAIIAILSAIGVPAYQRYVQKAAMTDMLQAMAPYKMAVELCLLDHGNPSSCNAGSKGIPEGAASRYVSNVQVQQGAIVLTGSQTLQGLTVALTPEQNSVGLTRWTRRCSGDSDALKQICQDVFRFDDTAQEA
;
A
#
# COMPACT_ATOMS: atom_id res chain seq x y z
N MET A 1 -15.07 -28.79 9.77
CA MET A 1 -15.94 -28.08 10.75
C MET A 1 -15.98 -26.61 10.33
N PRO A 2 -17.15 -26.03 10.04
CA PRO A 2 -17.26 -24.96 9.05
C PRO A 2 -17.20 -23.55 9.65
N LEU A 3 -16.35 -22.71 9.05
CA LEU A 3 -16.51 -21.26 8.93
C LEU A 3 -17.63 -20.97 7.91
N ALA A 4 -18.56 -20.07 8.24
CA ALA A 4 -19.20 -19.09 7.33
C ALA A 4 -20.58 -18.68 7.86
N ALA A 5 -20.67 -17.63 8.68
CA ALA A 5 -21.96 -17.06 9.08
C ALA A 5 -21.85 -15.59 9.51
N THR A 6 -21.57 -14.66 8.59
CA THR A 6 -21.82 -13.21 8.81
C THR A 6 -21.96 -12.45 7.49
N ALA A 7 -23.02 -12.72 6.73
CA ALA A 7 -23.43 -11.84 5.62
C ALA A 7 -24.92 -12.06 5.27
N SER A 8 -25.86 -11.58 6.08
CA SER A 8 -27.30 -11.65 5.73
C SER A 8 -28.22 -10.59 6.36
N LEU A 9 -27.68 -9.47 6.86
CA LEU A 9 -28.50 -8.48 7.56
C LEU A 9 -28.87 -7.21 6.76
N PHE A 10 -28.60 -7.15 5.45
CA PHE A 10 -28.85 -5.93 4.66
C PHE A 10 -29.91 -6.01 3.54
N VAL A 11 -30.64 -7.13 3.38
CA VAL A 11 -31.54 -7.34 2.22
C VAL A 11 -33.03 -7.47 2.59
N LYS A 12 -33.44 -7.15 3.82
CA LYS A 12 -34.84 -7.37 4.29
C LYS A 12 -35.64 -6.10 4.59
N THR A 13 -35.41 -5.01 3.87
CA THR A 13 -36.18 -3.75 4.01
C THR A 13 -36.53 -3.08 2.68
N ALA A 14 -36.87 -3.84 1.63
CA ALA A 14 -37.29 -3.27 0.35
C ALA A 14 -38.32 -4.11 -0.42
N ARG A 15 -39.34 -4.65 0.27
CA ARG A 15 -40.47 -5.33 -0.38
C ARG A 15 -41.77 -5.12 0.39
N ASN A 16 -42.23 -3.87 0.49
CA ASN A 16 -43.64 -3.59 0.81
C ASN A 16 -44.08 -2.16 0.46
N LEU A 17 -44.03 -1.78 -0.83
CA LEU A 17 -44.54 -0.48 -1.32
C LEU A 17 -45.41 -0.59 -2.59
N THR A 18 -45.97 -1.77 -2.89
CA THR A 18 -46.85 -1.98 -4.06
C THR A 18 -48.34 -1.85 -3.75
N ASN A 19 -48.71 -1.10 -2.69
CA ASN A 19 -50.12 -0.81 -2.43
C ASN A 19 -50.29 0.65 -1.99
N ARG A 20 -50.25 1.57 -2.95
CA ARG A 20 -50.81 2.92 -2.78
C ARG A 20 -52.09 3.00 -3.62
N PRO A 21 -53.24 3.40 -3.05
CA PRO A 21 -54.42 3.71 -3.85
C PRO A 21 -54.14 4.93 -4.73
N SER A 22 -54.56 4.84 -5.99
CA SER A 22 -54.50 5.91 -7.00
C SER A 22 -55.33 7.12 -6.56
N PRO A 23 -54.80 8.36 -6.61
CA PRO A 23 -55.62 9.55 -6.46
C PRO A 23 -56.35 9.88 -7.77
N ASP A 24 -57.58 10.32 -7.57
CA ASP A 24 -58.61 10.61 -8.56
C ASP A 24 -58.22 11.62 -9.66
N VAL A 25 -58.87 11.41 -10.81
CA VAL A 25 -58.91 12.28 -11.98
C VAL A 25 -59.64 13.58 -11.63
N ILE A 26 -58.98 14.74 -11.78
CA ILE A 26 -59.66 16.05 -11.84
C ILE A 26 -59.70 16.50 -13.31
N PRO A 27 -60.88 16.61 -13.93
CA PRO A 27 -61.02 17.19 -15.26
C PRO A 27 -61.07 18.72 -15.15
N GLY A 28 -60.21 19.45 -15.87
CA GLY A 28 -60.44 20.88 -16.15
C GLY A 28 -59.34 21.90 -15.84
N ILE A 29 -58.05 21.61 -16.05
CA ILE A 29 -57.01 22.67 -16.10
C ILE A 29 -56.31 22.62 -17.46
N THR A 30 -56.97 23.21 -18.45
CA THR A 30 -56.35 23.66 -19.70
C THR A 30 -55.72 25.02 -19.42
N VAL A 31 -54.50 25.06 -18.85
CA VAL A 31 -53.70 26.28 -18.86
C VAL A 31 -52.69 26.17 -19.99
N ALA A 32 -53.18 26.67 -21.12
CA ALA A 32 -52.44 27.32 -22.19
C ALA A 32 -50.93 27.42 -21.99
N ALA A 33 -50.22 26.90 -23.00
CA ALA A 33 -48.85 27.19 -23.34
C ALA A 33 -48.51 28.68 -23.14
N LEU A 34 -48.02 29.06 -21.96
CA LEU A 34 -47.26 30.29 -21.80
C LEU A 34 -45.83 29.96 -22.17
N PHE A 35 -45.58 29.94 -23.48
CA PHE A 35 -44.24 30.07 -24.05
C PHE A 35 -43.64 31.39 -23.55
N ILE A 36 -43.03 31.37 -22.37
CA ILE A 36 -42.00 32.35 -22.01
C ILE A 36 -40.86 32.08 -22.98
N ARG A 37 -40.89 32.80 -24.09
CA ARG A 37 -39.77 32.87 -25.05
C ARG A 37 -38.67 33.65 -24.34
N SER A 38 -37.93 32.97 -23.46
CA SER A 38 -36.69 33.48 -22.90
C SER A 38 -35.80 33.81 -24.10
N LYS A 39 -35.50 35.10 -24.25
CA LYS A 39 -34.49 35.59 -25.17
C LYS A 39 -33.16 35.01 -24.69
N GLN A 40 -32.83 33.79 -25.11
CA GLN A 40 -31.50 33.22 -24.89
C GLN A 40 -30.53 34.17 -25.57
N SER A 41 -29.76 34.90 -24.78
CA SER A 41 -28.55 35.53 -25.28
C SER A 41 -27.72 34.40 -25.88
N MET A 42 -27.48 34.48 -27.19
CA MET A 42 -26.43 33.73 -27.85
C MET A 42 -25.10 34.18 -27.23
N ASP A 43 -24.78 33.59 -26.08
CA ASP A 43 -23.43 33.63 -25.55
C ASP A 43 -22.61 32.82 -26.55
N SER A 44 -21.71 33.50 -27.27
CA SER A 44 -20.83 32.86 -28.24
C SER A 44 -19.97 31.84 -27.53
N GLN A 45 -20.41 30.59 -27.49
CA GLN A 45 -19.62 29.47 -26.99
C GLN A 45 -18.37 29.36 -27.85
N ARG A 46 -17.27 29.97 -27.39
CA ARG A 46 -15.93 29.75 -27.91
C ARG A 46 -15.52 28.33 -27.52
N GLY A 47 -15.89 27.36 -28.34
CA GLY A 47 -15.51 25.97 -28.14
C GLY A 47 -14.01 25.76 -28.29
N PHE A 48 -13.45 24.88 -27.45
CA PHE A 48 -12.09 24.34 -27.62
C PHE A 48 -11.99 23.68 -28.99
N THR A 49 -10.92 23.98 -29.75
CA THR A 49 -10.74 23.35 -31.06
C THR A 49 -10.30 21.89 -30.88
N LEU A 50 -10.75 20.99 -31.74
CA LEU A 50 -10.34 19.57 -31.69
C LEU A 50 -8.82 19.42 -31.85
N ILE A 51 -8.21 20.30 -32.66
CA ILE A 51 -6.76 20.33 -32.87
C ILE A 51 -5.98 20.72 -31.60
N GLU A 52 -6.51 21.64 -30.80
CA GLU A 52 -5.89 22.08 -29.55
C GLU A 52 -5.90 20.96 -28.52
N LEU A 53 -7.01 20.22 -28.45
CA LEU A 53 -7.11 19.04 -27.60
C LEU A 53 -6.18 17.91 -28.06
N MET A 54 -5.99 17.71 -29.37
CA MET A 54 -5.06 16.70 -29.89
C MET A 54 -3.60 16.97 -29.54
N VAL A 55 -3.16 18.22 -29.58
CA VAL A 55 -1.78 18.58 -29.19
C VAL A 55 -1.58 18.38 -27.68
N VAL A 56 -2.59 18.73 -26.87
CA VAL A 56 -2.51 18.55 -25.42
C VAL A 56 -2.39 17.08 -25.02
N ILE A 57 -3.21 16.19 -25.61
CA ILE A 57 -3.11 14.74 -25.30
C ILE A 57 -1.78 14.16 -25.77
N ALA A 58 -1.20 14.66 -26.88
CA ALA A 58 0.10 14.21 -27.36
C ALA A 58 1.22 14.55 -26.38
N ILE A 59 1.20 15.76 -25.81
CA ILE A 59 2.18 16.17 -24.78
C ILE A 59 2.00 15.35 -23.50
N ILE A 60 0.76 15.16 -23.03
CA ILE A 60 0.47 14.36 -21.83
C ILE A 60 0.94 12.91 -22.02
N ALA A 61 0.77 12.32 -23.21
CA ALA A 61 1.23 10.97 -23.51
C ALA A 61 2.75 10.84 -23.31
N ILE A 62 3.54 11.77 -23.86
CA ILE A 62 5.01 11.76 -23.73
C ILE A 62 5.44 11.91 -22.27
N LEU A 63 4.84 12.87 -21.55
CA LEU A 63 5.17 13.09 -20.13
C LEU A 63 4.79 11.89 -19.26
N SER A 64 3.65 11.24 -19.52
CA SER A 64 3.19 10.09 -18.75
C SER A 64 4.08 8.86 -18.92
N ALA A 65 4.64 8.64 -20.11
CA ALA A 65 5.50 7.50 -20.40
C ALA A 65 6.76 7.47 -19.53
N ILE A 66 7.32 8.64 -19.20
CA ILE A 66 8.50 8.77 -18.32
C ILE A 66 8.06 8.97 -16.87
N GLY A 67 6.98 9.71 -16.63
CA GLY A 67 6.53 10.09 -15.29
C GLY A 67 5.97 8.93 -14.47
N VAL A 68 5.16 8.05 -15.07
CA VAL A 68 4.53 6.93 -14.37
C VAL A 68 5.55 5.95 -13.78
N PRO A 69 6.54 5.41 -14.53
CA PRO A 69 7.51 4.48 -13.97
C PRO A 69 8.39 5.14 -12.89
N ALA A 70 8.76 6.40 -13.07
CA ALA A 70 9.55 7.14 -12.08
C ALA A 70 8.76 7.35 -10.77
N TYR A 71 7.47 7.71 -10.87
CA TYR A 71 6.60 7.88 -9.70
C TYR A 71 6.40 6.56 -8.94
N GLN A 72 6.19 5.45 -9.66
CA GLN A 72 6.08 4.13 -9.04
C GLN A 72 7.35 3.75 -8.25
N ARG A 73 8.54 4.04 -8.79
CA ARG A 73 9.82 3.82 -8.09
C ARG A 73 9.93 4.66 -6.83
N TYR A 74 9.50 5.91 -6.87
CA TYR A 74 9.49 6.79 -5.70
C TYR A 74 8.57 6.26 -4.60
N VAL A 75 7.34 5.84 -4.94
CA VAL A 75 6.39 5.25 -3.99
C VAL A 75 6.92 3.93 -3.42
N GLN A 76 7.56 3.09 -4.23
CA GLN A 76 8.21 1.86 -3.75
C GLN A 76 9.34 2.18 -2.77
N LYS A 77 10.18 3.19 -3.05
CA LYS A 77 11.25 3.61 -2.14
C LYS A 77 10.71 4.13 -0.80
N ALA A 78 9.63 4.91 -0.83
CA ALA A 78 8.95 5.38 0.38
C ALA A 78 8.34 4.21 1.18
N ALA A 79 7.72 3.24 0.51
CA ALA A 79 7.20 2.04 1.17
C ALA A 79 8.32 1.21 1.85
N MET A 80 9.50 1.13 1.22
CA MET A 80 10.66 0.46 1.84
C MET A 80 11.16 1.18 3.08
N THR A 81 11.13 2.51 3.10
CA THR A 81 11.51 3.27 4.31
C THR A 81 10.53 3.06 5.46
N ASP A 82 9.23 2.92 5.17
CA ASP A 82 8.23 2.55 6.18
C ASP A 82 8.48 1.14 6.72
N MET A 83 8.79 0.18 5.84
CA MET A 83 9.18 -1.18 6.24
C MET A 83 10.45 -1.19 7.11
N LEU A 84 11.45 -0.34 6.82
CA LEU A 84 12.63 -0.17 7.66
C LEU A 84 12.27 0.37 9.04
N GLN A 85 11.37 1.34 9.12
CA GLN A 85 10.85 1.85 10.40
C GLN A 85 10.11 0.77 11.19
N ALA A 86 9.34 -0.08 10.51
CA ALA A 86 8.68 -1.22 11.12
C ALA A 86 9.68 -2.28 11.63
N MET A 87 10.84 -2.44 11.00
CA MET A 87 11.88 -3.39 11.41
C MET A 87 12.70 -2.91 12.62
N ALA A 88 12.86 -1.59 12.81
CA ALA A 88 13.67 -0.99 13.87
C ALA A 88 13.37 -1.50 15.31
N PRO A 89 12.10 -1.57 15.78
CA PRO A 89 11.82 -2.04 17.13
C PRO A 89 12.17 -3.53 17.33
N TYR A 90 11.97 -4.36 16.30
CA TYR A 90 12.35 -5.78 16.38
C TYR A 90 13.86 -5.94 16.43
N LYS A 91 14.61 -5.15 15.67
CA LYS A 91 16.08 -5.13 15.73
C LYS A 91 16.55 -4.82 17.14
N MET A 92 16.07 -3.75 17.75
CA MET A 92 16.44 -3.38 19.12
C MET A 92 16.08 -4.48 20.13
N ALA A 93 14.89 -5.09 20.02
CA ALA A 93 14.47 -6.17 20.92
C ALA A 93 15.35 -7.41 20.78
N VAL A 94 15.73 -7.77 19.55
CA VAL A 94 16.66 -8.88 19.30
C VAL A 94 18.07 -8.56 19.81
N GLU A 95 18.56 -7.33 19.63
CA GLU A 95 19.86 -6.89 20.19
C GLU A 95 19.88 -7.03 21.71
N LEU A 96 18.81 -6.60 22.39
CA LEU A 96 18.68 -6.77 23.84
C LEU A 96 18.65 -8.25 24.25
N CYS A 97 17.90 -9.09 23.54
CA CYS A 97 17.86 -10.54 23.79
C CYS A 97 19.23 -11.20 23.61
N LEU A 98 19.99 -10.78 22.59
CA LEU A 98 21.36 -11.25 22.33
C LEU A 98 22.33 -10.81 23.43
N LEU A 99 22.18 -9.60 23.96
CA LEU A 99 23.02 -9.09 25.06
C LEU A 99 22.74 -9.82 26.38
N ASP A 100 21.47 -10.16 26.67
CA ASP A 100 21.09 -10.81 27.93
C ASP A 100 21.35 -12.33 27.92
N HIS A 101 21.20 -12.98 26.77
CA HIS A 101 21.26 -14.45 26.68
C HIS A 101 22.44 -15.00 25.87
N GLY A 102 23.17 -14.15 25.15
CA GLY A 102 24.38 -14.52 24.41
C GLY A 102 24.16 -15.44 23.20
N ASN A 103 22.95 -15.94 22.95
CA ASN A 103 22.65 -16.88 21.86
C ASN A 103 21.43 -16.43 21.04
N PRO A 104 21.54 -16.33 19.69
CA PRO A 104 20.41 -15.98 18.83
C PRO A 104 19.26 -16.99 18.86
N SER A 105 19.53 -18.28 19.14
CA SER A 105 18.54 -19.37 19.02
C SER A 105 17.31 -19.22 19.94
N SER A 106 17.46 -18.51 21.06
CA SER A 106 16.38 -18.28 22.04
C SER A 106 15.56 -17.01 21.75
N CYS A 107 16.00 -16.17 20.81
CA CYS A 107 15.38 -14.89 20.48
C CYS A 107 14.31 -15.07 19.39
N ASN A 108 13.10 -15.43 19.80
CA ASN A 108 11.95 -15.62 18.92
C ASN A 108 10.86 -14.58 19.20
N ALA A 109 9.98 -14.33 18.22
CA ALA A 109 8.79 -13.50 18.41
C ALA A 109 7.95 -13.98 19.60
N GLY A 110 7.40 -13.04 20.36
CA GLY A 110 6.61 -13.32 21.57
C GLY A 110 7.43 -13.77 22.79
N SER A 111 8.75 -13.87 22.67
CA SER A 111 9.65 -14.31 23.74
C SER A 111 10.69 -13.25 24.08
N LYS A 112 11.16 -13.23 25.33
CA LYS A 112 12.28 -12.38 25.79
C LYS A 112 12.11 -10.88 25.46
N GLY A 113 10.88 -10.38 25.50
CA GLY A 113 10.55 -8.98 25.23
C GLY A 113 10.46 -8.61 23.74
N ILE A 114 10.60 -9.58 22.83
CA ILE A 114 10.39 -9.38 21.39
C ILE A 114 8.88 -9.44 21.12
N PRO A 115 8.27 -8.37 20.56
CA PRO A 115 6.85 -8.37 20.25
C PRO A 115 6.52 -9.42 19.17
N GLU A 116 5.28 -9.90 19.20
CA GLU A 116 4.75 -10.70 18.10
C GLU A 116 4.69 -9.87 16.82
N GLY A 117 4.83 -10.56 15.68
CA GLY A 117 4.82 -9.92 14.38
C GLY A 117 3.50 -9.22 14.07
N ALA A 118 3.55 -7.91 13.84
CA ALA A 118 2.40 -7.11 13.45
C ALA A 118 2.47 -6.68 11.99
N ALA A 119 1.38 -6.89 11.24
CA ALA A 119 1.24 -6.41 9.88
C ALA A 119 1.03 -4.88 9.84
N SER A 120 1.51 -4.24 8.79
CA SER A 120 1.33 -2.82 8.49
C SER A 120 0.80 -2.64 7.06
N ARG A 121 0.68 -1.39 6.59
CA ARG A 121 0.22 -1.12 5.20
C ARG A 121 1.12 -1.78 4.15
N TYR A 122 2.44 -1.73 4.32
CA TYR A 122 3.42 -2.26 3.36
C TYR A 122 4.10 -3.55 3.84
N VAL A 123 3.74 -4.06 5.02
CA VAL A 123 4.29 -5.29 5.59
C VAL A 123 3.15 -6.26 5.85
N SER A 124 3.13 -7.38 5.15
CA SER A 124 2.10 -8.41 5.31
C SER A 124 2.36 -9.32 6.50
N ASN A 125 3.64 -9.57 6.80
CA ASN A 125 4.05 -10.46 7.88
C ASN A 125 5.41 -10.02 8.44
N VAL A 126 5.58 -10.17 9.74
CA VAL A 126 6.86 -10.01 10.44
C VAL A 126 7.11 -11.28 11.22
N GLN A 127 8.28 -11.88 11.05
CA GLN A 127 8.69 -13.06 11.78
C GLN A 127 10.04 -12.82 12.41
N VAL A 128 10.18 -13.23 13.66
CA VAL A 128 11.48 -13.27 14.35
C VAL A 128 11.72 -14.71 14.79
N GLN A 129 12.72 -15.35 14.19
CA GLN A 129 13.11 -16.73 14.51
C GLN A 129 14.61 -16.78 14.70
N GLN A 130 15.06 -17.29 15.85
CA GLN A 130 16.49 -17.40 16.17
C GLN A 130 17.26 -16.09 15.93
N GLY A 131 16.67 -14.96 16.31
CA GLY A 131 17.21 -13.62 16.08
C GLY A 131 17.13 -13.11 14.63
N ALA A 132 16.83 -13.96 13.64
CA ALA A 132 16.59 -13.53 12.27
C ALA A 132 15.22 -12.87 12.15
N ILE A 133 15.21 -11.62 11.71
CA ILE A 133 14.02 -10.80 11.51
C ILE A 133 13.68 -10.82 10.03
N VAL A 134 12.50 -11.30 9.68
CA VAL A 134 12.03 -11.44 8.29
C VAL A 134 10.74 -10.65 8.13
N LEU A 135 10.75 -9.69 7.20
CA LEU A 135 9.58 -8.91 6.82
C LEU A 135 9.16 -9.28 5.41
N THR A 136 7.88 -9.55 5.22
CA THR A 136 7.28 -9.79 3.91
C THR A 136 6.55 -8.54 3.45
N GLY A 137 6.87 -8.05 2.25
CA GLY A 137 6.25 -6.88 1.66
C GLY A 137 4.78 -7.09 1.27
N SER A 138 4.04 -5.99 1.19
CA SER A 138 2.64 -5.92 0.77
C SER A 138 2.43 -4.76 -0.23
N GLN A 139 1.29 -4.75 -0.91
CA GLN A 139 0.92 -3.75 -1.92
C GLN A 139 2.00 -3.58 -3.01
N THR A 140 2.63 -2.41 -3.08
CA THR A 140 3.68 -2.09 -4.05
C THR A 140 4.98 -2.87 -3.83
N LEU A 141 5.13 -3.51 -2.67
CA LEU A 141 6.27 -4.37 -2.29
C LEU A 141 5.91 -5.86 -2.29
N GLN A 142 4.77 -6.26 -2.86
CA GLN A 142 4.36 -7.66 -2.89
C GLN A 142 5.44 -8.54 -3.57
N GLY A 143 5.73 -9.70 -2.97
CA GLY A 143 6.75 -10.63 -3.46
C GLY A 143 8.18 -10.29 -3.05
N LEU A 144 8.40 -9.18 -2.33
CA LEU A 144 9.68 -8.88 -1.70
C LEU A 144 9.70 -9.40 -0.26
N THR A 145 10.81 -10.00 0.14
CA THR A 145 11.12 -10.37 1.52
C THR A 145 12.44 -9.74 1.91
N VAL A 146 12.47 -9.14 3.10
CA VAL A 146 13.68 -8.53 3.67
C VAL A 146 14.01 -9.23 4.96
N ALA A 147 15.18 -9.85 5.01
CA ALA A 147 15.70 -10.55 6.16
C ALA A 147 16.90 -9.79 6.74
N LEU A 148 16.93 -9.66 8.06
CA LEU A 148 18.00 -9.10 8.85
C LEU A 148 18.43 -10.17 9.87
N THR A 149 19.64 -10.70 9.73
CA THR A 149 20.15 -11.84 10.50
C THR A 149 21.38 -11.43 11.31
N PRO A 150 21.44 -11.72 12.61
CA PRO A 150 22.62 -11.51 13.41
C PRO A 150 23.63 -12.64 13.16
N GLU A 151 24.84 -12.29 12.77
CA GLU A 151 26.01 -13.15 12.72
C GLU A 151 26.93 -12.80 13.90
N GLN A 152 27.09 -13.71 14.85
CA GLN A 152 28.09 -13.55 15.90
C GLN A 152 29.46 -13.99 15.37
N ASN A 153 30.47 -13.15 15.52
CA ASN A 153 31.85 -13.57 15.33
C ASN A 153 32.40 -14.24 16.61
N SER A 154 33.57 -14.88 16.52
CA SER A 154 34.25 -15.53 17.65
C SER A 154 34.62 -14.60 18.82
N VAL A 155 34.46 -13.28 18.63
CA VAL A 155 34.75 -12.23 19.62
C VAL A 155 33.47 -11.71 20.30
N GLY A 156 32.30 -12.26 19.94
CA GLY A 156 31.00 -11.84 20.50
C GLY A 156 30.45 -10.54 19.91
N LEU A 157 31.08 -9.96 18.89
CA LEU A 157 30.47 -8.87 18.12
C LEU A 157 29.36 -9.44 17.22
N THR A 158 28.17 -8.85 17.35
CA THR A 158 27.03 -9.18 16.49
C THR A 158 27.09 -8.31 15.24
N ARG A 159 27.46 -8.91 14.10
CA ARG A 159 27.34 -8.29 12.78
C ARG A 159 25.93 -8.55 12.26
N TRP A 160 25.32 -7.55 11.66
CA TRP A 160 24.01 -7.72 11.05
C TRP A 160 24.14 -7.91 9.54
N THR A 161 23.80 -9.10 9.07
CA THR A 161 23.72 -9.42 7.64
C THR A 161 22.30 -9.20 7.16
N ARG A 162 22.15 -8.65 5.95
CA ARG A 162 20.85 -8.39 5.34
C ARG A 162 20.71 -9.12 4.04
N ARG A 163 19.48 -9.55 3.75
CA ARG A 163 19.14 -10.15 2.47
C ARG A 163 17.81 -9.60 2.00
N CYS A 164 17.82 -9.01 0.81
CA CYS A 164 16.63 -8.69 0.06
C CYS A 164 16.41 -9.82 -0.96
N SER A 165 15.31 -10.56 -0.83
CA SER A 165 14.89 -11.58 -1.78
C SER A 165 13.54 -11.22 -2.37
N GLY A 166 13.30 -11.62 -3.63
CA GLY A 166 12.02 -11.40 -4.28
C GLY A 166 12.08 -11.72 -5.77
N ASP A 167 10.93 -11.66 -6.44
CA ASP A 167 10.84 -12.09 -7.84
C ASP A 167 11.31 -11.02 -8.83
N SER A 168 11.16 -9.73 -8.49
CA SER A 168 11.56 -8.64 -9.37
C SER A 168 12.92 -8.07 -9.01
N ASP A 169 13.83 -8.01 -9.98
CA ASP A 169 15.17 -7.45 -9.76
C ASP A 169 15.12 -5.96 -9.43
N ALA A 170 14.14 -5.24 -9.96
CA ALA A 170 13.99 -3.83 -9.65
C ALA A 170 13.65 -3.57 -8.17
N LEU A 171 12.78 -4.38 -7.55
CA LEU A 171 12.52 -4.26 -6.11
C LEU A 171 13.75 -4.67 -5.27
N LYS A 172 14.55 -5.64 -5.73
CA LYS A 172 15.81 -5.99 -5.06
C LYS A 172 16.78 -4.82 -5.06
N GLN A 173 16.95 -4.15 -6.19
CA GLN A 173 17.84 -2.98 -6.31
C GLN A 173 17.38 -1.82 -5.40
N ILE A 174 16.07 -1.54 -5.36
CA ILE A 174 15.53 -0.51 -4.45
C ILE A 174 15.73 -0.91 -2.99
N CYS A 175 15.54 -2.19 -2.66
CA CYS A 175 15.78 -2.70 -1.32
C CYS A 175 17.26 -2.52 -0.93
N GLN A 176 18.19 -2.89 -1.80
CA GLN A 176 19.64 -2.71 -1.58
C GLN A 176 20.04 -1.24 -1.43
N ASP A 177 19.39 -0.33 -2.16
CA ASP A 177 19.62 1.12 -2.06
C ASP A 177 19.10 1.73 -0.76
N VAL A 178 17.94 1.29 -0.26
CA VAL A 178 17.34 1.79 0.99
C VAL A 178 18.00 1.16 2.21
N PHE A 179 18.22 -0.15 2.16
CA PHE A 179 18.98 -0.90 3.15
C PHE A 179 20.47 -0.89 2.76
N ARG A 180 21.00 0.28 2.34
CA ARG A 180 22.42 0.44 2.03
C ARG A 180 23.21 0.44 3.32
N PHE A 181 24.28 -0.34 3.34
CA PHE A 181 25.25 -0.29 4.42
C PHE A 181 26.63 -0.10 3.83
N ASP A 182 27.45 0.61 4.59
CA ASP A 182 28.87 0.66 4.34
C ASP A 182 29.43 -0.76 4.40
N ASP A 183 29.69 -1.33 3.23
CA ASP A 183 30.53 -2.52 3.04
C ASP A 183 32.02 -2.17 3.24
N THR A 184 32.37 -1.13 4.00
CA THR A 184 33.76 -0.71 4.28
C THR A 184 34.43 -1.60 5.32
N ALA A 185 34.16 -2.91 5.29
CA ALA A 185 34.87 -3.92 6.07
C ALA A 185 35.49 -5.01 5.18
N GLN A 186 35.70 -4.73 3.88
CA GLN A 186 36.35 -5.67 2.96
C GLN A 186 37.25 -4.99 1.91
N GLU A 187 37.93 -3.92 2.30
CA GLU A 187 39.18 -3.45 1.66
C GLU A 187 40.20 -3.14 2.77
N ALA A 188 40.80 -4.18 3.34
CA ALA A 188 42.07 -4.14 4.07
C ALA A 188 42.67 -5.55 4.12
#